data_AF-R4Z768-F1
#
_entry.id   AF-R4Z768-F1
#
_cell.length_a   1.000
_cell.length_b   1.000
_cell.length_c   1.000
_cell.angle_alpha   90.00
_cell.angle_beta   90.00
_cell.angle_gamma   90.00
#
_symmetry.space_group_name_H-M   'P 1'
#
loop_
_entity.id
_entity.type
_entity.pdbx_description
1 polymer ?
#
loop_
_entity_poly.entity_id
_entity_poly.type
_entity_poly.pdbx_seq_one_letter_code
_entity_poly.pdbx_strand_id
1 'polypeptide(L)'
;MVNRSKNNRRRNKRKKSVDLWRPVPMLPDPRPISVQGDPTTLVRSLGNPPLPGQHSVAEHYLAAVAERASGMAEALAAASGLLAVPEGDDD
;
A
#
# COMPACT_ATOMS: atom_id res chain seq x y z
N MET A 1 45.31 -41.24 -30.62
CA MET A 1 44.02 -41.26 -31.35
C MET A 1 42.89 -40.83 -30.42
N VAL A 2 41.99 -40.05 -31.00
CA VAL A 2 40.80 -39.31 -30.52
C VAL A 2 39.88 -40.02 -29.50
N ASN A 3 39.20 -39.21 -28.67
CA ASN A 3 37.81 -39.29 -28.17
C ASN A 3 37.71 -39.22 -26.63
N ARG A 4 36.79 -38.48 -25.99
CA ARG A 4 35.48 -38.00 -26.42
C ARG A 4 35.12 -36.77 -25.58
N SER A 5 34.76 -35.69 -26.26
CA SER A 5 34.13 -34.51 -25.67
C SER A 5 32.97 -34.89 -24.76
N LYS A 6 33.16 -34.79 -23.44
CA LYS A 6 32.06 -34.72 -22.47
C LYS A 6 31.71 -33.25 -22.30
N ASN A 7 31.09 -32.73 -23.35
CA ASN A 7 30.49 -31.41 -23.41
C ASN A 7 29.42 -31.32 -22.31
N ASN A 8 29.82 -30.82 -21.14
CA ASN A 8 28.96 -30.61 -19.98
C ASN A 8 28.03 -29.43 -20.30
N ARG A 9 27.03 -29.69 -21.16
CA ARG A 9 25.92 -28.79 -21.43
C ARG A 9 25.10 -28.71 -20.16
N ARG A 10 25.53 -27.81 -19.27
CA ARG A 10 24.68 -27.21 -18.25
C ARG A 10 23.46 -26.66 -18.99
N ARG A 11 22.39 -27.46 -19.04
CA ARG A 11 21.07 -27.03 -19.49
C ARG A 11 20.68 -25.91 -18.55
N ASN A 12 20.94 -24.67 -18.97
CA ASN A 12 20.26 -23.51 -18.42
C ASN A 12 18.77 -23.81 -18.55
N LYS A 13 18.13 -24.19 -17.43
CA LYS A 13 16.68 -24.16 -17.30
C LYS A 13 16.31 -22.70 -17.51
N ARG A 14 16.02 -22.34 -18.76
CA ARG A 14 15.44 -21.04 -19.09
C ARG A 14 14.20 -20.92 -18.20
N LYS A 15 14.20 -19.92 -17.30
CA LYS A 15 13.01 -19.61 -16.50
C LYS A 15 11.86 -19.45 -17.49
N LYS A 16 10.75 -20.15 -17.27
CA LYS A 16 9.58 -20.05 -18.14
C LYS A 16 9.21 -18.57 -18.20
N SER A 17 9.17 -17.99 -19.40
CA SER A 17 8.71 -16.62 -19.60
C SER A 17 7.26 -16.57 -19.12
N VAL A 18 7.03 -15.83 -18.03
CA VAL A 18 5.67 -15.51 -17.62
C VAL A 18 5.15 -14.47 -18.59
N ASP A 19 3.97 -14.74 -19.13
CA ASP A 19 3.24 -13.75 -19.92
C ASP A 19 2.75 -12.65 -18.97
N LEU A 20 3.10 -11.41 -19.27
CA LEU A 20 2.81 -10.25 -18.42
C LEU A 20 1.33 -9.84 -18.51
N TRP A 21 0.63 -10.30 -19.53
CA TRP A 21 -0.74 -9.87 -19.87
C TRP A 21 -1.78 -10.97 -19.61
N ARG A 22 -1.54 -11.82 -18.60
CA ARG A 22 -2.50 -12.87 -18.24
C ARG A 22 -3.84 -12.25 -17.79
N PRO A 23 -4.97 -12.89 -18.13
CA PRO A 23 -6.27 -12.48 -17.58
C PRO A 23 -6.20 -12.39 -16.07
N VAL A 24 -6.53 -11.21 -15.53
CA VAL A 24 -6.56 -10.95 -14.09
C VAL A 24 -7.81 -11.62 -13.53
N PRO A 25 -7.69 -12.48 -12.50
CA PRO A 25 -8.88 -13.07 -11.86
C PRO A 25 -9.75 -11.97 -11.27
N MET A 26 -11.07 -12.17 -11.25
CA MET A 26 -11.97 -11.23 -10.58
C MET A 26 -11.57 -11.07 -9.11
N LEU A 27 -11.43 -9.81 -8.69
CA LEU A 27 -11.21 -9.46 -7.29
C LEU A 27 -12.53 -9.58 -6.52
N PRO A 28 -12.48 -9.88 -5.22
CA PRO A 28 -13.65 -9.79 -4.37
C PRO A 28 -14.13 -8.34 -4.25
N ASP A 29 -15.40 -8.17 -3.89
CA ASP A 29 -15.95 -6.84 -3.66
C ASP A 29 -15.18 -6.10 -2.56
N PRO A 30 -14.91 -4.80 -2.75
CA PRO A 30 -14.20 -4.01 -1.76
C PRO A 30 -15.00 -3.89 -0.47
N ARG A 31 -14.30 -3.98 0.67
CA ARG A 31 -14.90 -3.73 1.98
C ARG A 31 -15.12 -2.23 2.19
N PRO A 32 -16.17 -1.83 2.93
CA PRO A 32 -16.34 -0.43 3.33
C PRO A 32 -15.12 0.09 4.12
N ILE A 33 -14.82 1.37 3.92
CA ILE A 33 -13.71 2.10 4.53
C ILE A 33 -14.26 2.93 5.68
N SER A 34 -13.78 2.66 6.89
CA SER A 34 -14.00 3.52 8.05
C SER A 34 -13.00 4.67 8.04
N VAL A 35 -13.50 5.89 8.24
CA VAL A 35 -12.65 7.08 8.40
C VAL A 35 -12.20 7.16 9.85
N GLN A 36 -10.93 7.51 10.06
CA GLN A 36 -10.37 7.76 11.39
C GLN A 36 -10.67 9.20 11.81
N GLY A 37 -11.22 9.39 13.01
CA GLY A 37 -11.56 10.72 13.53
C GLY A 37 -10.33 11.62 13.78
N ASP A 38 -9.16 11.01 14.02
CA ASP A 38 -7.90 11.74 14.17
C ASP A 38 -6.77 11.11 13.33
N PRO A 39 -6.55 11.60 12.09
CA PRO A 39 -5.54 11.06 11.18
C PRO A 39 -4.10 11.38 11.62
N THR A 40 -3.90 12.32 12.55
CA THR A 40 -2.58 12.73 13.03
C THR A 40 -2.07 11.87 14.19
N THR A 41 -2.92 10.99 14.72
CA THR A 41 -2.57 10.07 15.83
C THR A 41 -1.33 9.21 15.51
N LEU A 42 -1.21 8.73 14.28
CA LEU A 42 -0.04 7.95 13.85
C LEU A 42 1.24 8.77 13.87
N VAL A 43 1.19 10.04 13.42
CA VAL A 43 2.35 10.93 13.41
C VAL A 43 2.85 11.16 14.84
N ARG A 44 1.93 11.40 15.80
CA ARG A 44 2.29 11.53 17.23
C ARG A 44 2.83 10.23 17.82
N SER A 45 2.27 9.08 17.44
CA SER A 45 2.70 7.77 17.95
C SER A 45 4.12 7.40 17.51
N LEU A 46 4.60 7.91 16.38
CA LEU A 46 5.94 7.65 15.88
C LEU A 46 7.01 8.47 16.61
N GLY A 47 6.61 9.45 17.43
CA GLY A 47 7.51 10.35 18.13
C GLY A 47 8.20 11.34 17.20
N ASN A 48 9.22 12.02 17.73
CA ASN A 48 9.85 13.11 17.01
C ASN A 48 10.59 12.60 15.76
N PRO A 49 10.41 13.23 14.60
CA PRO A 49 11.07 12.82 13.38
C PRO A 49 12.58 12.99 13.52
N PRO A 50 13.42 12.09 12.97
CA PRO A 50 14.88 12.14 13.09
C PRO A 50 15.50 13.21 12.17
N LEU A 51 15.07 14.46 12.31
CA LEU A 51 15.49 15.62 11.53
C LEU A 51 16.14 16.66 12.45
N PRO A 52 17.49 16.73 12.51
CA PRO A 52 18.21 17.57 13.44
C PRO A 52 17.75 19.04 13.37
N GLY A 53 17.27 19.57 14.49
CA GLY A 53 16.85 20.97 14.60
C GLY A 53 15.56 21.35 13.87
N GLN A 54 14.87 20.39 13.23
CA GLN A 54 13.63 20.65 12.47
C GLN A 54 12.43 19.80 12.92
N HIS A 55 12.49 19.25 14.14
CA HIS A 55 11.47 18.33 14.66
C HIS A 55 10.05 18.91 14.57
N SER A 56 9.83 20.12 15.09
CA SER A 56 8.51 20.77 15.11
C SER A 56 7.96 21.10 13.72
N VAL A 57 8.83 21.55 12.81
CA VAL A 57 8.46 21.88 11.43
C VAL A 57 8.05 20.61 10.69
N ALA A 58 8.82 19.53 10.85
CA ALA A 58 8.53 18.26 10.21
C ALA A 58 7.25 17.62 10.74
N GLU A 59 7.01 17.65 12.06
CA GLU A 59 5.75 17.18 12.65
C GLU A 59 4.55 17.94 12.09
N HIS A 60 4.64 19.27 11.99
CA HIS A 60 3.56 20.10 11.45
C HIS A 60 3.20 19.72 10.01
N TYR A 61 4.19 19.58 9.13
CA TYR A 61 3.93 19.21 7.74
C TYR A 61 3.43 17.77 7.59
N LEU A 62 3.94 16.83 8.39
CA LEU A 62 3.44 15.45 8.39
C LEU A 62 1.98 15.40 8.85
N ALA A 63 1.62 16.17 9.88
CA ALA A 63 0.23 16.29 10.33
C ALA A 63 -0.67 16.88 9.24
N ALA A 64 -0.26 17.99 8.61
CA ALA A 64 -1.03 18.63 7.54
C ALA A 64 -1.25 17.71 6.32
N VAL A 65 -0.22 16.93 5.94
CA VAL A 65 -0.34 15.95 4.86
C VAL A 65 -1.30 14.81 5.26
N ALA A 66 -1.19 14.31 6.49
CA ALA A 66 -2.06 13.24 6.99
C ALA A 66 -3.54 13.68 7.01
N GLU A 67 -3.83 14.89 7.52
CA GLU A 67 -5.16 15.48 7.51
C GLU A 67 -5.69 15.60 6.08
N ARG A 68 -4.92 16.20 5.17
CA ARG A 68 -5.36 16.40 3.78
C ARG A 68 -5.59 15.07 3.05
N ALA A 69 -4.70 14.09 3.24
CA ALA A 69 -4.81 12.78 2.62
C ALA A 69 -6.06 12.03 3.14
N SER A 70 -6.33 12.10 4.45
CA SER A 70 -7.50 11.46 5.05
C SER A 70 -8.81 12.01 4.49
N GLY A 71 -8.96 13.34 4.41
CA GLY A 71 -10.16 13.96 3.84
C GLY A 71 -10.36 13.64 2.35
N MET A 72 -9.28 13.51 1.58
CA MET A 72 -9.39 13.05 0.18
C MET A 72 -9.80 11.57 0.08
N ALA A 73 -9.25 10.71 0.95
CA ALA A 73 -9.62 9.30 1.00
C ALA A 73 -11.10 9.13 1.39
N GLU A 74 -11.58 9.91 2.35
CA GLU A 74 -13.00 9.95 2.74
C GLU A 74 -13.89 10.40 1.58
N ALA A 75 -13.54 11.51 0.91
CA ALA A 75 -14.31 11.99 -0.23
C ALA A 75 -14.37 10.95 -1.37
N LEU A 76 -13.27 10.24 -1.63
CA LEU A 76 -13.21 9.17 -2.62
C LEU A 76 -14.04 7.95 -2.19
N ALA A 77 -13.99 7.57 -0.91
CA ALA A 77 -14.81 6.48 -0.36
C ALA A 77 -16.30 6.82 -0.48
N ALA A 78 -16.69 8.05 -0.17
CA ALA A 78 -18.05 8.52 -0.35
C ALA A 78 -18.48 8.50 -1.82
N ALA A 79 -17.65 9.02 -2.73
CA ALA A 79 -17.95 9.07 -4.16
C ALA A 79 -18.06 7.68 -4.81
N SER A 80 -17.38 6.67 -4.24
CA SER A 80 -17.42 5.28 -4.70
C SER A 80 -18.46 4.42 -3.98
N GLY A 81 -19.21 4.97 -3.03
CA GLY A 81 -20.16 4.21 -2.21
C GLY A 81 -19.50 3.22 -1.25
N LEU A 82 -18.21 3.40 -0.96
CA LEU A 82 -17.41 2.55 -0.07
C LEU A 82 -17.24 3.14 1.32
N LEU A 83 -17.89 4.24 1.66
CA LEU A 83 -17.82 4.79 3.00
C LEU A 83 -18.60 3.89 3.98
N ALA A 84 -17.96 3.46 5.07
CA ALA A 84 -18.65 2.69 6.10
C ALA A 84 -19.74 3.55 6.75
N VAL A 85 -20.95 3.01 6.85
CA VAL A 85 -22.01 3.61 7.66
C VAL A 85 -21.69 3.23 9.11
N PRO A 86 -21.58 4.20 10.04
CA PRO A 86 -21.43 3.86 11.45
C PRO A 86 -22.63 2.99 11.84
N GLU A 87 -22.38 1.82 12.42
CA GLU A 87 -23.43 1.03 13.04
C GLU A 87 -24.04 1.91 14.14
N GLY A 88 -25.19 2.52 13.83
CA GLY A 88 -26.01 3.15 14.84
C GLY A 88 -26.57 2.05 15.72
N ASP A 89 -26.52 2.26 17.03
CA ASP A 89 -27.19 1.40 18.00
C ASP A 89 -28.66 1.23 17.56
N ASP A 90 -29.01 0.06 17.02
CA ASP A 90 -30.40 -0.35 16.77
C ASP A 90 -31.06 -0.55 18.16
N ASP A 91 -31.74 0.49 18.66
CA ASP A 91 -32.66 0.43 19.81
C ASP A 91 -33.93 -0.42 19.50
#